data_AF-A0A935QZN4-F1
#
_entry.id   AF-A0A935QZN4-F1
#
_cell.length_a   1.000
_cell.length_b   1.000
_cell.length_c   1.000
_cell.angle_alpha   90.00
_cell.angle_beta   90.00
_cell.angle_gamma   90.00
#
_symmetry.space_group_name_H-M   'P 1'
#
loop_
_entity.id
_entity.type
_entity.pdbx_description
1 polymer ?
#
loop_
_entity_poly.entity_id
_entity_poly.type
_entity_poly.pdbx_seq_one_letter_code
_entity_poly.pdbx_strand_id
1 'polypeptide(L)'
;MPENGISEFELSAWLLGALDPDRAEELAQAVARSPALAERASARQRVLERLPSLRARPMPIPGSDWRGQLVARRVHAGNLGEDALGEGLRPGDRVELRVSALADPDRRELIAMTRDALGRWDVVWPEHADERTPVEALERDADGAVKVSLSASPTIGTQRWLLVFPETPWPVDWSLPRAIRWEQLMARISTGAVPLFTFELEVSAP
;
A
#
# COMPACT_ATOMS: atom_id res chain seq x y z
N MET A 1 35.32 7.69 2.88
CA MET A 1 34.51 8.23 1.77
C MET A 1 34.16 7.09 0.84
N PRO A 2 32.90 6.88 0.41
CA PRO A 2 32.57 5.74 -0.44
C PRO A 2 33.13 5.97 -1.85
N GLU A 3 34.05 5.11 -2.27
CA GLU A 3 34.97 5.32 -3.39
C GLU A 3 34.34 5.36 -4.80
N ASN A 4 33.01 5.36 -4.95
CA ASN A 4 32.34 5.39 -6.28
C ASN A 4 31.00 6.14 -6.31
N GLY A 5 30.63 6.92 -5.28
CA GLY A 5 29.36 7.69 -5.26
C GLY A 5 28.06 6.87 -5.16
N ILE A 6 28.11 5.56 -5.41
CA ILE A 6 26.96 4.64 -5.32
C ILE A 6 26.62 4.35 -3.85
N SER A 7 25.40 4.71 -3.48
CA SER A 7 24.87 4.52 -2.12
C SER A 7 24.35 3.09 -1.88
N GLU A 8 24.23 2.69 -0.61
CA GLU A 8 23.60 1.42 -0.23
C GLU A 8 22.11 1.37 -0.57
N PHE A 9 21.45 2.54 -0.60
CA PHE A 9 20.08 2.68 -1.06
C PHE A 9 19.96 2.34 -2.54
N GLU A 10 20.85 2.89 -3.36
CA GLU A 10 20.90 2.66 -4.80
C GLU A 10 21.24 1.21 -5.17
N LEU A 11 22.18 0.58 -4.45
CA LEU A 11 22.43 -0.86 -4.56
C LEU A 11 21.20 -1.70 -4.19
N SER A 12 20.44 -1.27 -3.19
CA SER A 12 19.20 -1.97 -2.80
C SER A 12 18.12 -1.81 -3.86
N ALA A 13 17.93 -0.59 -4.41
CA ALA A 13 16.97 -0.32 -5.47
C ALA A 13 17.29 -1.14 -6.73
N TRP A 14 18.56 -1.25 -7.11
CA TRP A 14 19.01 -2.08 -8.22
C TRP A 14 18.74 -3.57 -8.00
N LEU A 15 19.14 -4.12 -6.85
CA LEU A 15 18.93 -5.53 -6.51
C LEU A 15 17.44 -5.92 -6.43
N LEU A 16 16.57 -4.94 -6.17
CA LEU A 16 15.12 -5.11 -6.12
C LEU A 16 14.41 -4.79 -7.45
N GLY A 17 15.15 -4.40 -8.50
CA GLY A 17 14.59 -4.04 -9.81
C GLY A 17 13.77 -2.74 -9.81
N ALA A 18 14.03 -1.84 -8.86
CA ALA A 18 13.30 -0.58 -8.65
C ALA A 18 14.01 0.66 -9.24
N LEU A 19 15.10 0.47 -9.98
CA LEU A 19 15.77 1.55 -10.72
C LEU A 19 15.25 1.64 -12.15
N ASP A 20 15.30 2.84 -12.72
CA ASP A 20 15.08 3.05 -14.15
C ASP A 20 16.06 2.19 -14.98
N PRO A 21 15.64 1.68 -16.16
CA PRO A 21 16.43 0.75 -16.96
C PRO A 21 17.84 1.25 -17.28
N ASP A 22 17.97 2.52 -17.67
CA ASP A 22 19.25 3.14 -18.03
C ASP A 22 20.20 3.18 -16.82
N ARG A 23 19.66 3.54 -15.63
CA ARG A 23 20.45 3.58 -14.40
C ARG A 23 20.80 2.19 -13.87
N ALA A 24 19.91 1.22 -14.06
CA ALA A 24 20.16 -0.17 -13.72
C ALA A 24 21.27 -0.78 -14.58
N GLU A 25 21.34 -0.42 -15.87
CA GLU A 25 22.41 -0.86 -16.77
C GLU A 25 23.75 -0.22 -16.41
N GLU A 26 23.77 1.09 -16.13
CA GLU A 26 24.96 1.79 -15.63
C GLU A 26 25.50 1.14 -14.35
N LEU A 27 24.61 0.79 -13.41
CA LEU A 27 25.01 0.18 -12.15
C LEU A 27 25.49 -1.26 -12.35
N ALA A 28 24.87 -2.02 -13.25
CA ALA A 28 25.34 -3.35 -13.62
C ALA A 28 26.76 -3.32 -14.21
N GLN A 29 27.04 -2.35 -15.09
CA GLN A 29 28.38 -2.14 -15.64
C GLN A 29 29.39 -1.72 -14.55
N ALA A 30 28.99 -0.86 -13.61
CA ALA A 30 29.84 -0.44 -12.50
C ALA A 30 30.19 -1.60 -11.56
N VAL A 31 29.21 -2.45 -11.24
CA VAL A 31 29.39 -3.67 -10.44
C VAL A 31 30.30 -4.67 -11.16
N ALA A 32 30.13 -4.86 -12.47
CA ALA A 32 30.98 -5.75 -13.26
C ALA A 32 32.45 -5.30 -13.33
N ARG A 33 32.71 -3.98 -13.28
CA ARG A 33 34.06 -3.40 -13.35
C ARG A 33 34.75 -3.25 -12.00
N SER A 34 34.02 -3.35 -10.89
CA SER A 34 34.56 -3.09 -9.54
C SER A 34 34.31 -4.27 -8.59
N PRO A 35 35.36 -5.06 -8.26
CA PRO A 35 35.24 -6.16 -7.30
C PRO A 35 34.70 -5.72 -5.93
N ALA A 36 35.09 -4.53 -5.46
CA ALA A 36 34.60 -3.98 -4.20
C ALA A 36 33.09 -3.66 -4.22
N LEU A 37 32.56 -3.17 -5.35
CA LEU A 37 31.11 -2.97 -5.51
C LEU A 37 30.38 -4.31 -5.65
N ALA A 38 30.97 -5.30 -6.31
CA ALA A 38 30.40 -6.65 -6.40
C ALA A 38 30.31 -7.31 -5.02
N GLU A 39 31.32 -7.16 -4.17
CA GLU A 39 31.28 -7.63 -2.78
C GLU A 39 30.21 -6.91 -1.95
N ARG A 40 30.10 -5.57 -2.09
CA ARG A 40 29.04 -4.78 -1.45
C ARG A 40 27.65 -5.22 -1.90
N ALA A 41 27.44 -5.38 -3.20
CA ALA A 41 26.18 -5.87 -3.76
C ALA A 41 25.86 -7.28 -3.24
N SER A 42 26.83 -8.19 -3.20
CA SER A 42 26.64 -9.57 -2.69
C SER A 42 26.36 -9.59 -1.18
N ALA A 43 27.01 -8.73 -0.39
CA ALA A 43 26.72 -8.57 1.03
C ALA A 43 25.29 -8.02 1.22
N ARG A 44 24.90 -7.04 0.41
CA ARG A 44 23.57 -6.44 0.44
C ARG A 44 22.48 -7.42 0.01
N GLN A 45 22.71 -8.19 -1.04
CA GLN A 45 21.83 -9.27 -1.49
C GLN A 45 21.61 -10.29 -0.37
N ARG A 46 22.67 -10.72 0.33
CA ARG A 46 22.52 -11.62 1.49
C ARG A 46 21.70 -11.01 2.63
N VAL A 47 21.79 -9.70 2.85
CA VAL A 47 20.93 -9.01 3.82
C VAL A 47 19.48 -9.02 3.35
N LEU A 48 19.22 -8.74 2.07
CA LEU A 48 17.88 -8.76 1.47
C LEU A 48 17.27 -10.16 1.42
N GLU A 49 18.09 -11.20 1.24
CA GLU A 49 17.69 -12.62 1.27
C GLU A 49 17.44 -13.14 2.70
N ARG A 50 18.07 -12.52 3.71
CA ARG A 50 17.86 -12.80 5.14
C ARG A 50 16.68 -12.05 5.74
N LEU A 51 16.19 -10.99 5.08
CA LEU A 51 14.85 -10.51 5.34
C LEU A 51 13.92 -11.71 5.09
N PRO A 52 13.02 -12.06 6.03
CA PRO A 52 12.13 -13.19 5.87
C PRO A 52 11.54 -13.07 4.49
N SER A 53 11.76 -14.11 3.68
CA SER A 53 11.50 -14.07 2.28
C SER A 53 10.13 -13.45 2.05
N LEU A 54 10.10 -12.24 1.48
CA LEU A 54 9.01 -11.80 0.62
C LEU A 54 9.06 -12.70 -0.63
N ARG A 55 8.99 -14.03 -0.43
CA ARG A 55 8.23 -14.86 -1.33
C ARG A 55 6.86 -14.23 -1.25
N ALA A 56 6.62 -13.35 -2.21
CA ALA A 56 5.42 -13.31 -2.99
C ALA A 56 4.87 -14.74 -3.13
N ARG A 57 4.23 -15.25 -2.07
CA ARG A 57 2.94 -15.83 -2.32
C ARG A 57 2.16 -14.64 -2.84
N PRO A 58 1.77 -14.61 -4.13
CA PRO A 58 0.63 -13.78 -4.50
C PRO A 58 -0.41 -14.14 -3.45
N MET A 59 -0.70 -13.21 -2.55
CA MET A 59 -1.73 -13.47 -1.56
C MET A 59 -2.96 -13.70 -2.44
N PRO A 60 -3.53 -14.93 -2.49
CA PRO A 60 -4.80 -15.08 -3.14
C PRO A 60 -5.68 -14.08 -2.41
N ILE A 61 -6.28 -13.16 -3.15
CA ILE A 61 -7.40 -12.36 -2.63
C ILE A 61 -8.29 -13.41 -1.97
N PRO A 62 -8.47 -13.39 -0.65
CA PRO A 62 -9.36 -14.36 -0.03
C PRO A 62 -10.69 -14.25 -0.76
N GLY A 63 -11.28 -15.41 -1.09
CA GLY A 63 -12.41 -15.52 -1.98
C GLY A 63 -13.46 -14.43 -1.77
N SER A 64 -14.03 -13.99 -2.88
CA SER A 64 -15.13 -13.04 -3.11
C SER A 64 -16.41 -13.24 -2.29
N ASP A 65 -16.35 -13.95 -1.15
CA ASP A 65 -17.50 -14.48 -0.43
C ASP A 65 -17.85 -13.64 0.80
N TRP A 66 -17.16 -12.51 1.03
CA TRP A 66 -17.54 -11.54 2.07
C TRP A 66 -18.52 -10.51 1.50
N ARG A 67 -19.77 -10.60 1.98
CA ARG A 67 -20.90 -9.75 1.56
C ARG A 67 -20.75 -8.33 2.14
N GLY A 68 -19.97 -7.50 1.45
CA GLY A 68 -19.94 -6.07 1.65
C GLY A 68 -19.93 -5.38 0.28
N GLN A 69 -20.96 -4.62 -0.03
CA GLN A 69 -21.03 -3.86 -1.27
C GLN A 69 -20.29 -2.53 -1.05
N LEU A 70 -19.09 -2.40 -1.62
CA LEU A 70 -18.34 -1.15 -1.59
C LEU A 70 -18.73 -0.33 -2.81
N VAL A 71 -19.53 0.71 -2.58
CA VAL A 71 -19.88 1.68 -3.64
C VAL A 71 -18.84 2.78 -3.58
N ALA A 72 -17.89 2.76 -4.51
CA ALA A 72 -16.94 3.85 -4.70
C ALA A 72 -17.63 4.99 -5.43
N ARG A 73 -17.60 6.20 -4.85
CA ARG A 73 -18.05 7.44 -5.50
C ARG A 73 -16.92 8.46 -5.47
N ARG A 74 -16.58 9.03 -6.62
CA ARG A 74 -15.62 10.13 -6.71
C ARG A 74 -16.19 11.34 -5.97
N VAL A 75 -15.42 11.95 -5.06
CA VAL A 75 -15.81 13.19 -4.40
C VAL A 75 -14.84 14.26 -4.86
N HIS A 76 -15.21 14.93 -5.95
CA HIS A 76 -14.44 16.04 -6.48
C HIS A 76 -14.35 17.15 -5.42
N ALA A 77 -13.12 17.55 -5.10
CA ALA A 77 -12.86 18.84 -4.49
C ALA A 77 -13.01 19.91 -5.60
N GLY A 78 -14.21 20.46 -5.73
CA GLY A 78 -14.48 21.60 -6.62
C GLY A 78 -15.73 21.39 -7.49
N ASN A 79 -16.78 22.14 -7.15
CA ASN A 79 -18.02 22.38 -7.89
C ASN A 79 -18.08 21.85 -9.34
N LEU A 80 -19.01 20.92 -9.64
CA LEU A 80 -19.93 20.93 -10.82
C LEU A 80 -20.61 19.56 -11.02
N GLY A 81 -21.91 19.62 -11.34
CA GLY A 81 -22.70 18.78 -12.26
C GLY A 81 -22.55 17.25 -12.29
N GLU A 82 -23.69 16.56 -12.32
CA GLU A 82 -23.88 15.10 -12.46
C GLU A 82 -23.25 14.42 -13.72
N ASP A 83 -22.35 15.06 -14.47
CA ASP A 83 -21.91 14.60 -15.80
C ASP A 83 -20.46 14.05 -15.92
N ALA A 84 -19.72 13.86 -14.83
CA ALA A 84 -18.29 13.46 -14.89
C ALA A 84 -18.01 11.97 -14.60
N LEU A 85 -18.85 11.05 -15.06
CA LEU A 85 -18.52 9.60 -15.12
C LEU A 85 -17.64 9.23 -16.34
N GLY A 86 -17.20 10.22 -17.13
CA GLY A 86 -16.43 10.02 -18.37
C GLY A 86 -14.93 10.39 -18.33
N GLU A 87 -14.44 11.05 -17.28
CA GLU A 87 -13.03 11.42 -17.14
C GLU A 87 -12.41 10.65 -15.96
N GLY A 88 -11.35 9.87 -16.22
CA GLY A 88 -10.68 9.04 -15.21
C GLY A 88 -10.21 9.81 -13.97
N LEU A 89 -9.97 9.10 -12.86
CA LEU A 89 -9.41 9.72 -11.65
C LEU A 89 -8.00 10.25 -11.97
N ARG A 90 -7.61 11.38 -11.39
CA ARG A 90 -6.23 11.87 -11.46
C ARG A 90 -5.47 11.57 -10.18
N PRO A 91 -4.13 11.50 -10.22
CA PRO A 91 -3.29 11.51 -9.02
C PRO A 91 -3.74 12.58 -8.01
N GLY A 92 -3.98 12.17 -6.76
CA GLY A 92 -4.42 13.07 -5.69
C GLY A 92 -5.92 13.36 -5.63
N ASP A 93 -6.71 12.92 -6.62
CA ASP A 93 -8.17 13.05 -6.54
C ASP A 93 -8.73 12.32 -5.32
N ARG A 94 -9.70 12.95 -4.66
CA ARG A 94 -10.37 12.37 -3.51
C ARG A 94 -11.49 11.42 -3.97
N VAL A 95 -11.50 10.24 -3.36
CA VAL A 95 -12.53 9.21 -3.54
C VAL A 95 -13.18 8.97 -2.20
N GLU A 96 -14.52 8.96 -2.17
CA GLU A 96 -15.28 8.56 -1.00
C GLU A 96 -15.85 7.16 -1.19
N LEU A 97 -15.61 6.33 -0.21
CA LEU A 97 -16.04 4.95 -0.17
C LEU A 97 -17.08 4.81 0.93
N ARG A 98 -18.21 4.20 0.58
CA ARG A 98 -19.25 3.86 1.55
C ARG A 98 -19.06 2.40 1.97
N VAL A 99 -18.73 2.20 3.24
CA VAL A 99 -18.53 0.88 3.83
C VAL A 99 -19.79 0.49 4.60
N SER A 100 -20.64 -0.28 3.94
CA SER A 100 -21.84 -0.87 4.53
C SER A 100 -21.54 -2.30 5.00
N ALA A 101 -22.11 -2.71 6.15
CA ALA A 101 -21.93 -4.03 6.78
C ALA A 101 -20.62 -4.31 7.55
N LEU A 102 -19.97 -3.28 8.11
CA LEU A 102 -18.89 -3.51 9.08
C LEU A 102 -19.47 -3.92 10.45
N ALA A 103 -19.10 -5.09 10.95
CA ALA A 103 -19.52 -5.58 12.26
C ALA A 103 -18.75 -4.88 13.40
N ASP A 104 -19.49 -4.43 14.41
CA ASP A 104 -18.99 -3.71 15.60
C ASP A 104 -18.03 -2.56 15.23
N PRO A 105 -18.47 -1.58 14.41
CA PRO A 105 -17.58 -0.55 13.85
C PRO A 105 -16.83 0.23 14.94
N ASP A 106 -17.44 0.46 16.10
CA ASP A 106 -16.83 1.21 17.21
C ASP A 106 -15.63 0.48 17.84
N ARG A 107 -15.49 -0.83 17.57
CA ARG A 107 -14.37 -1.64 18.05
C ARG A 107 -13.31 -1.88 16.97
N ARG A 108 -13.33 -1.09 15.89
CA ARG A 108 -12.45 -1.26 14.74
C ARG A 108 -11.59 -0.02 14.52
N GLU A 109 -10.48 -0.22 13.84
CA GLU A 109 -9.65 0.87 13.29
C GLU A 109 -9.51 0.71 11.79
N LEU A 110 -9.24 1.81 11.09
CA LEU A 110 -9.02 1.80 9.66
C LEU A 110 -7.52 1.66 9.36
N ILE A 111 -7.18 0.64 8.58
CA ILE A 111 -5.88 0.51 7.92
C ILE A 111 -6.12 0.49 6.41
N ALA A 112 -5.48 1.39 5.66
CA ALA A 112 -5.54 1.43 4.21
C ALA A 112 -4.24 0.89 3.62
N MET A 113 -4.38 0.05 2.60
CA MET A 113 -3.26 -0.55 1.89
C MET A 113 -3.43 -0.39 0.39
N THR A 114 -2.31 -0.23 -0.31
CA THR A 114 -2.27 -0.24 -1.77
C THR A 114 -1.30 -1.31 -2.26
N ARG A 115 -1.49 -1.76 -3.50
CA ARG A 115 -0.59 -2.70 -4.13
C ARG A 115 0.47 -1.95 -4.92
N ASP A 116 1.74 -2.15 -4.57
CA ASP A 116 2.88 -1.54 -5.25
C ASP A 116 3.09 -2.13 -6.66
N ALA A 117 3.99 -1.51 -7.43
CA ALA A 117 4.34 -1.94 -8.78
C ALA A 117 4.95 -3.36 -8.84
N LEU A 118 5.52 -3.84 -7.75
CA LEU A 118 6.05 -5.20 -7.60
C LEU A 118 4.96 -6.20 -7.18
N GLY A 119 3.70 -5.75 -7.09
CA GLY A 119 2.56 -6.57 -6.74
C GLY A 119 2.47 -6.91 -5.24
N ARG A 120 3.20 -6.20 -4.37
CA ARG A 120 3.17 -6.36 -2.92
C ARG A 120 2.18 -5.38 -2.30
N TRP A 121 1.54 -5.80 -1.22
CA TRP A 121 0.69 -4.90 -0.44
C TRP A 121 1.54 -4.09 0.53
N ASP A 122 1.33 -2.78 0.55
CA ASP A 122 1.95 -1.87 1.51
C ASP A 122 0.87 -1.05 2.23
N VAL A 123 1.10 -0.79 3.51
CA VAL A 123 0.21 0.03 4.33
C VAL A 123 0.51 1.49 4.04
N VAL A 124 -0.47 2.21 3.50
CA VAL A 124 -0.36 3.65 3.21
C VAL A 124 -1.01 4.51 4.28
N TRP A 125 -1.80 3.90 5.17
CA TRP A 125 -2.35 4.54 6.35
C TRP A 125 -2.65 3.49 7.44
N PRO A 126 -2.31 3.72 8.70
CA PRO A 126 -1.52 4.84 9.23
C PRO A 126 -0.01 4.65 8.96
N GLU A 127 0.71 5.74 8.68
CA GLU A 127 2.17 5.76 8.56
C GLU A 127 2.87 6.02 9.91
N HIS A 128 2.20 6.78 10.78
CA HIS A 128 2.65 7.18 12.10
C HIS A 128 1.65 6.77 13.21
N ALA A 129 2.10 6.73 14.46
CA ALA A 129 1.29 6.23 15.58
C ALA A 129 0.08 7.12 15.91
N ASP A 130 0.18 8.42 15.65
CA ASP A 130 -0.83 9.45 15.85
C ASP A 130 -1.86 9.54 14.71
N GLU A 131 -1.60 8.89 13.58
CA GLU A 131 -2.52 8.82 12.43
C GLU A 131 -3.56 7.71 12.57
N ARG A 132 -3.48 6.90 13.63
CA ARG A 132 -4.44 5.81 13.86
C ARG A 132 -5.86 6.37 13.88
N THR A 133 -6.69 5.80 13.01
CA THR A 133 -8.05 6.26 12.81
C THR A 133 -9.01 5.20 13.33
N PRO A 134 -9.54 5.33 14.55
CA PRO A 134 -10.61 4.45 15.00
C PRO A 134 -11.86 4.72 14.14
N VAL A 135 -12.60 3.67 13.80
CA VAL A 135 -13.74 3.79 12.87
C VAL A 135 -14.86 4.65 13.44
N GLU A 136 -15.00 4.72 14.78
CA GLU A 136 -15.94 5.63 15.45
C GLU A 136 -15.69 7.11 15.14
N ALA A 137 -14.47 7.48 14.77
CA ALA A 137 -14.10 8.85 14.41
C ALA A 137 -14.41 9.20 12.95
N LEU A 138 -14.81 8.22 12.13
CA LEU A 138 -15.17 8.42 10.73
C LEU A 138 -16.62 8.90 10.61
N GLU A 139 -16.89 9.77 9.63
CA GLU A 139 -18.24 10.23 9.33
C GLU A 139 -19.12 9.03 8.92
N ARG A 140 -20.38 9.04 9.36
CA ARG A 140 -21.40 8.10 8.90
C ARG A 140 -22.40 8.81 8.01
N ASP A 141 -22.87 8.13 6.98
CA ASP A 141 -23.99 8.62 6.19
C ASP A 141 -25.35 8.39 6.88
N ALA A 142 -26.41 8.85 6.23
CA ALA A 142 -27.78 8.71 6.73
C ALA A 142 -28.25 7.25 6.88
N ASP A 143 -27.62 6.32 6.17
CA ASP A 143 -27.91 4.89 6.23
C ASP A 143 -27.05 4.18 7.30
N GLY A 144 -26.21 4.93 8.03
CA GLY A 144 -25.30 4.44 9.05
C GLY A 144 -24.02 3.79 8.51
N ALA A 145 -23.76 3.87 7.21
CA ALA A 145 -22.53 3.35 6.63
C ALA A 145 -21.37 4.31 6.89
N VAL A 146 -20.18 3.73 7.06
CA VAL A 146 -18.96 4.49 7.35
C VAL A 146 -18.43 5.08 6.05
N LYS A 147 -18.18 6.40 6.03
CA LYS A 147 -17.54 7.09 4.92
C LYS A 147 -16.04 7.08 5.11
N VAL A 148 -15.33 6.51 4.14
CA VAL A 148 -13.87 6.54 4.08
C VAL A 148 -13.47 7.42 2.90
N SER A 149 -12.73 8.49 3.20
CA SER A 149 -12.15 9.36 2.18
C SER A 149 -10.70 9.01 1.96
N LEU A 150 -10.33 8.75 0.71
CA LEU A 150 -8.96 8.44 0.30
C LEU A 150 -8.54 9.37 -0.82
N SER A 151 -7.24 9.59 -0.95
CA SER A 151 -6.67 10.23 -2.14
C SER A 151 -6.08 9.17 -3.05
N ALA A 152 -6.36 9.25 -4.34
CA ALA A 152 -5.72 8.43 -5.36
C ALA A 152 -4.19 8.57 -5.26
N SER A 153 -3.47 7.44 -5.30
CA SER A 153 -2.00 7.43 -5.24
C SER A 153 -1.41 8.18 -6.47
N PRO A 154 -0.18 8.71 -6.37
CA PRO A 154 0.50 9.31 -7.51
C PRO A 154 0.74 8.37 -8.71
N THR A 155 0.63 7.06 -8.51
CA THR A 155 0.87 6.06 -9.56
C THR A 155 -0.25 6.03 -10.59
N ILE A 156 0.07 6.28 -11.87
CA ILE A 156 -0.88 6.16 -12.99
C ILE A 156 -1.18 4.68 -13.29
N GLY A 157 -2.39 4.41 -13.75
CA GLY A 157 -2.94 3.11 -14.11
C GLY A 157 -3.93 2.59 -13.07
N THR A 158 -4.22 1.29 -13.15
CA THR A 158 -5.10 0.60 -12.20
C THR A 158 -4.41 0.45 -10.84
N GLN A 159 -4.95 1.13 -9.82
CA GLN A 159 -4.51 1.01 -8.45
C GLN A 159 -5.40 0.02 -7.71
N ARG A 160 -4.79 -0.95 -7.04
CA ARG A 160 -5.50 -1.93 -6.19
C ARG A 160 -5.38 -1.54 -4.74
N TRP A 161 -6.51 -1.52 -4.06
CA TRP A 161 -6.60 -1.07 -2.68
C TRP A 161 -7.26 -2.12 -1.77
N LEU A 162 -6.87 -2.07 -0.50
CA LEU A 162 -7.53 -2.78 0.59
C LEU A 162 -7.81 -1.78 1.72
N LEU A 163 -9.03 -1.83 2.25
CA LEU A 163 -9.35 -1.29 3.58
C LEU A 163 -9.47 -2.47 4.53
N VAL A 164 -8.73 -2.42 5.62
CA VAL A 164 -8.65 -3.49 6.60
C VAL A 164 -9.13 -2.91 7.94
N PHE A 165 -9.99 -3.66 8.61
CA PHE A 165 -10.66 -3.23 9.83
C PHE A 165 -10.34 -4.18 11.00
N PRO A 166 -9.11 -4.18 11.54
CA PRO A 166 -8.78 -4.99 12.71
C PRO A 166 -9.51 -4.47 13.96
N GLU A 167 -9.53 -5.30 15.01
CA GLU A 167 -10.06 -4.88 16.31
C GLU A 167 -9.14 -3.86 16.98
N THR A 168 -9.74 -2.83 17.57
CA THR A 168 -9.06 -1.79 18.34
C THR A 168 -8.84 -2.24 19.79
N PRO A 169 -7.65 -1.97 20.39
CA PRO A 169 -6.45 -1.49 19.72
C PRO A 169 -5.73 -2.63 19.02
N TRP A 170 -5.40 -2.45 17.74
CA TRP A 170 -4.49 -3.37 17.08
C TRP A 170 -3.07 -3.15 17.63
N PRO A 171 -2.33 -4.21 18.01
CA PRO A 171 -0.97 -4.08 18.50
C PRO A 171 -0.02 -3.77 17.33
N VAL A 172 0.54 -2.56 17.32
CA VAL A 172 1.57 -2.14 16.35
C VAL A 172 2.82 -1.73 17.11
N ASP A 173 3.95 -2.34 16.78
CA ASP A 173 5.26 -1.88 17.26
C ASP A 173 5.82 -0.84 16.29
N TRP A 174 5.65 0.42 16.65
CA TRP A 174 6.10 1.57 15.87
C TRP A 174 7.62 1.75 15.85
N SER A 175 8.36 1.07 16.73
CA SER A 175 9.83 1.06 16.70
C SER A 175 10.40 0.23 15.54
N LEU A 176 9.59 -0.66 14.97
CA LEU A 176 9.98 -1.51 13.85
C LEU A 176 9.98 -0.75 12.52
N PRO A 177 10.88 -1.10 11.58
CA PRO A 177 10.81 -0.66 10.19
C PRO A 177 9.45 -0.96 9.55
N ARG A 178 8.94 -0.04 8.73
CA ARG A 178 7.64 -0.16 8.02
C ARG A 178 7.47 -1.50 7.31
N ALA A 179 8.54 -2.01 6.69
CA ALA A 179 8.53 -3.27 5.94
C ALA A 179 8.14 -4.51 6.77
N ILE A 180 8.42 -4.52 8.09
CA ILE A 180 8.11 -5.66 8.98
C ILE A 180 7.02 -5.34 10.01
N ARG A 181 6.73 -4.05 10.23
CA ARG A 181 5.74 -3.55 11.21
C ARG A 181 4.36 -4.20 11.05
N TRP A 182 3.99 -4.53 9.82
CA TRP A 182 2.65 -4.98 9.47
C TRP A 182 2.56 -6.50 9.21
N GLU A 183 3.63 -7.27 9.44
CA GLU A 183 3.67 -8.71 9.16
C GLU A 183 2.56 -9.49 9.89
N GLN A 184 2.29 -9.16 11.16
CA GLN A 184 1.21 -9.81 11.92
C GLN A 184 -0.18 -9.52 11.34
N LEU A 185 -0.38 -8.30 10.83
CA LEU A 185 -1.64 -7.92 10.18
C LEU A 185 -1.80 -8.73 8.89
N MET A 186 -0.76 -8.79 8.09
CA MET A 186 -0.73 -9.55 6.84
C MET A 186 -1.00 -11.05 7.08
N ALA A 187 -0.44 -11.63 8.15
CA ALA A 187 -0.73 -13.00 8.54
C ALA A 187 -2.22 -13.21 8.86
N ARG A 188 -2.87 -12.29 9.60
CA ARG A 188 -4.31 -12.41 9.90
C ARG A 188 -5.23 -12.13 8.71
N ILE A 189 -4.84 -11.23 7.80
CA ILE A 189 -5.53 -11.03 6.53
C ILE A 189 -5.51 -12.34 5.72
N SER A 190 -4.35 -13.00 5.65
CA SER A 190 -4.18 -14.23 4.87
C SER A 190 -5.02 -15.42 5.39
N THR A 191 -5.44 -15.38 6.66
CA THR A 191 -6.32 -16.40 7.26
C THR A 191 -7.80 -16.00 7.28
N GLY A 192 -8.15 -14.81 6.77
CA GLY A 192 -9.52 -14.29 6.79
C GLY A 192 -9.99 -13.87 8.19
N ALA A 193 -9.08 -13.66 9.14
CA ALA A 193 -9.41 -13.34 10.53
C ALA A 193 -9.69 -11.84 10.76
N VAL A 194 -9.59 -11.01 9.72
CA VAL A 194 -9.80 -9.56 9.79
C VAL A 194 -10.76 -9.15 8.67
N PRO A 195 -11.83 -8.40 8.99
CA PRO A 195 -12.70 -7.81 7.97
C PRO A 195 -11.89 -6.90 7.03
N LEU A 196 -12.10 -7.05 5.73
CA LEU A 196 -11.46 -6.20 4.74
C LEU A 196 -12.39 -5.96 3.55
N PHE A 197 -12.10 -4.91 2.81
CA PHE A 197 -12.75 -4.57 1.55
C PHE A 197 -11.69 -4.29 0.51
N THR A 198 -11.89 -4.80 -0.71
CA THR A 198 -10.99 -4.57 -1.84
C THR A 198 -11.71 -3.78 -2.92
N PHE A 199 -10.97 -2.89 -3.58
CA PHE A 199 -11.46 -2.12 -4.71
C PHE A 199 -10.31 -1.72 -5.63
N GLU A 200 -10.65 -1.36 -6.86
CA GLU A 200 -9.71 -0.85 -7.85
C GLU A 200 -10.08 0.58 -8.23
N LEU A 201 -9.08 1.44 -8.40
CA LEU A 201 -9.22 2.80 -8.90
C LEU A 201 -8.45 2.91 -10.22
N GLU A 202 -9.10 3.40 -11.26
CA GLU A 202 -8.41 3.70 -12.53
C GLU A 202 -7.94 5.15 -12.51
N VAL A 203 -6.61 5.34 -12.43
CA VAL A 203 -5.99 6.66 -12.33
C VAL A 203 -5.27 6.99 -13.63
N SER A 204 -5.70 8.05 -14.32
CA SER A 204 -5.14 8.48 -15.59
C SER A 204 -4.24 9.71 -15.42
N ALA A 205 -3.32 9.88 -16.38
CA ALA A 205 -2.56 11.12 -16.50
C ALA A 205 -3.53 12.32 -16.68
N PRO A 206 -3.15 13.52 -16.20
CA PRO A 206 -3.96 14.71 -16.36
C PRO A 206 -4.23 15.10 -17.81
#